data_AF-A0AB39HPD8-F1
#
_entry.id   AF-A0AB39HPD8-F1
#
_cell.length_a   1.000
_cell.length_b   1.000
_cell.length_c   1.000
_cell.angle_alpha   90.00
_cell.angle_beta   90.00
_cell.angle_gamma   90.00
#
_symmetry.space_group_name_H-M   'P 1'
#
loop_
_entity.id
_entity.type
_entity.pdbx_description
1 polymer ?
#
loop_
_entity_poly.entity_id
_entity_poly.type
_entity_poly.pdbx_seq_one_letter_code
_entity_poly.pdbx_strand_id
1 'polypeptide(L)'
;MSTNDFVNRVLTGRSDNWLASLKYKIPKKCPHCNFPNMPTYQDFKLFKYTKDKMLQLISWKCTNCFRIYITGHTRSTSYSDKESEFVLIYPSIKNKEFSNYINDLSPRFIDIYKEASYSENNGHLTSAGIAYRLALEILIKDYAIKELNKDPEEVANKKLYKAIEEYLPNTDFQKVADVIRLKGNDYTHFKEKFDQVDFETMKDYFNIFIDLVDVQLKINNPPIGNRQ
;
A
#
# COMPACT_ATOMS: atom_id res chain seq x y z
N MET A 1 -1.35 -8.39 -2.06
CA MET A 1 -0.56 -8.22 -0.82
C MET A 1 0.83 -8.76 -1.04
N SER A 2 1.85 -7.90 -0.98
CA SER A 2 3.24 -8.34 -1.13
C SER A 2 3.57 -9.38 -0.06
N THR A 3 4.28 -10.44 -0.42
CA THR A 3 4.79 -11.42 0.55
C THR A 3 5.78 -10.77 1.53
N ASN A 4 6.30 -9.58 1.19
CA ASN A 4 7.25 -8.80 1.96
C ASN A 4 6.63 -8.07 3.16
N ASP A 5 5.31 -7.95 3.28
CA ASP A 5 4.67 -7.23 4.39
C ASP A 5 4.34 -8.10 5.60
N PHE A 6 4.57 -9.41 5.51
CA PHE A 6 4.21 -10.38 6.55
C PHE A 6 5.42 -11.14 7.08
N VAL A 7 5.29 -11.62 8.31
CA VAL A 7 6.23 -12.56 8.95
C VAL A 7 5.47 -13.75 9.51
N ASN A 8 6.11 -14.91 9.48
CA ASN A 8 5.58 -16.11 10.12
C ASN A 8 5.79 -16.02 11.62
N ARG A 9 4.70 -16.22 12.38
CA ARG A 9 4.72 -16.27 13.83
C ARG A 9 4.06 -17.54 14.34
N VAL A 10 4.70 -18.13 15.35
CA VAL A 10 4.14 -19.23 16.12
C VAL A 10 3.51 -18.65 17.40
N LEU A 11 2.36 -19.18 17.80
CA LEU A 11 1.74 -18.84 19.07
C LEU A 11 2.52 -19.51 20.21
N THR A 12 3.24 -18.72 21.00
CA THR A 12 4.00 -19.20 22.17
C THR A 12 3.18 -19.02 23.47
N GLY A 13 3.30 -19.96 24.42
CA GLY A 13 2.73 -19.82 25.76
C GLY A 13 1.42 -20.58 26.07
N ARG A 14 1.12 -21.68 25.37
CA ARG A 14 0.00 -22.59 25.72
C ARG A 14 0.42 -24.05 25.85
N SER A 15 -0.33 -24.79 26.66
CA SER A 15 -0.32 -26.27 26.80
C SER A 15 -1.13 -27.00 25.71
N ASP A 16 -1.90 -26.27 24.89
CA ASP A 16 -2.63 -26.82 23.73
C ASP A 16 -1.62 -27.06 22.59
N ASN A 17 -0.88 -28.18 22.68
CA ASN A 17 0.32 -28.49 21.90
C ASN A 17 0.22 -28.34 20.38
N TRP A 18 -0.97 -28.42 19.78
CA TRP A 18 -1.11 -28.43 18.32
C TRP A 18 -1.20 -27.01 17.72
N LEU A 19 -1.84 -26.06 18.41
CA LEU A 19 -1.92 -24.65 17.98
C LEU A 19 -0.54 -23.95 18.03
N ALA A 20 0.30 -24.37 18.97
CA ALA A 20 1.65 -23.86 19.14
C ALA A 20 2.64 -24.38 18.08
N SER A 21 2.20 -25.20 17.11
CA SER A 21 3.06 -25.73 16.04
C SER A 21 2.81 -25.08 14.67
N LEU A 22 1.73 -24.30 14.53
CA LEU A 22 1.33 -23.65 13.29
C LEU A 22 2.05 -22.31 13.12
N LYS A 23 2.44 -22.02 11.87
CA LYS A 23 2.99 -20.71 11.48
C LYS A 23 1.86 -19.85 10.91
N TYR A 24 1.65 -18.69 11.51
CA TYR A 24 0.65 -17.71 11.09
C TYR A 24 1.33 -16.48 10.47
N LYS A 25 0.83 -16.03 9.32
CA LYS A 25 1.28 -14.76 8.73
C LYS A 25 0.69 -13.58 9.49
N ILE A 26 1.54 -12.76 10.10
CA ILE A 26 1.16 -11.49 10.73
C ILE A 26 1.87 -10.33 10.02
N PRO A 27 1.31 -9.11 10.00
CA PRO A 27 1.97 -8.00 9.33
C PRO A 27 3.22 -7.58 10.09
N LYS A 28 4.27 -7.17 9.37
CA LYS A 28 5.53 -6.63 9.91
C LYS A 28 5.33 -5.31 10.66
N LYS A 29 4.28 -4.56 10.33
CA LYS A 29 3.92 -3.29 10.95
C LYS A 29 2.49 -3.35 11.47
N CYS A 30 2.24 -2.66 12.59
CA CYS A 30 0.92 -2.64 13.20
C CYS A 30 -0.09 -1.98 12.25
N PRO A 31 -1.23 -2.62 11.92
CA PRO A 31 -2.25 -2.01 11.05
C PRO A 31 -2.80 -0.68 11.58
N HIS A 32 -2.69 -0.41 12.88
CA HIS A 32 -3.20 0.81 13.52
C HIS A 32 -2.20 1.96 13.64
N CYS A 33 -0.91 1.68 13.79
CA CYS A 33 0.09 2.73 14.05
C CYS A 33 1.34 2.63 13.18
N ASN A 34 1.40 1.65 12.28
CA ASN A 34 2.53 1.40 11.38
C ASN A 34 3.89 1.12 12.08
N PHE A 35 3.92 1.05 13.40
CA PHE A 35 5.11 0.70 14.17
C PHE A 35 5.50 -0.77 13.92
N PRO A 36 6.81 -1.12 13.87
CA PRO A 36 7.26 -2.51 13.78
C PRO A 36 6.53 -3.41 14.79
N ASN A 37 5.97 -4.50 14.26
CA ASN A 37 4.93 -5.23 14.95
C ASN A 37 5.52 -6.44 15.68
N MET A 38 5.51 -6.38 17.01
CA MET A 38 5.76 -7.53 17.88
C MET A 38 4.57 -7.72 18.81
N PRO A 39 3.38 -8.04 18.27
CA PRO A 39 2.13 -8.04 19.03
C PRO A 39 2.11 -9.11 20.12
N THR A 40 1.22 -8.98 21.09
CA THR A 40 0.86 -10.07 21.99
C THR A 40 -0.43 -10.72 21.52
N TYR A 41 -0.44 -12.05 21.44
CA TYR A 41 -1.67 -12.83 21.22
C TYR A 41 -2.69 -12.53 22.33
N GLN A 42 -3.98 -12.44 22.01
CA GLN A 42 -5.05 -12.22 22.98
C GLN A 42 -6.06 -13.38 23.00
N ASP A 43 -6.74 -13.63 21.88
CA ASP A 43 -7.71 -14.72 21.74
C ASP A 43 -7.74 -15.29 20.31
N PHE A 44 -8.41 -16.42 20.09
CA PHE A 44 -8.79 -16.88 18.76
C PHE A 44 -10.19 -17.49 18.75
N LYS A 45 -10.81 -17.53 17.56
CA LYS A 45 -12.03 -18.29 17.30
C LYS A 45 -11.85 -19.16 16.07
N LEU A 46 -12.44 -20.36 16.12
CA LEU A 46 -12.45 -21.32 15.02
C LEU A 46 -13.86 -21.47 14.49
N PHE A 47 -13.98 -21.45 13.16
CA PHE A 47 -15.22 -21.65 12.44
C PHE A 47 -15.01 -22.73 11.40
N LYS A 48 -16.00 -23.61 11.22
CA LYS A 48 -16.02 -24.51 10.07
C LYS A 48 -16.21 -23.66 8.81
N TYR A 49 -15.27 -23.74 7.87
CA TYR A 49 -15.31 -22.92 6.66
C TYR A 49 -15.76 -23.72 5.45
N THR A 50 -15.15 -24.91 5.25
CA THR A 50 -15.60 -25.89 4.26
C THR A 50 -15.64 -27.28 4.91
N LYS A 51 -15.89 -28.34 4.13
CA LYS A 51 -15.79 -29.72 4.61
C LYS A 51 -14.39 -30.02 5.18
N ASP A 52 -13.35 -29.50 4.53
CA ASP A 52 -11.95 -29.85 4.80
C ASP A 52 -11.12 -28.68 5.34
N LYS A 53 -11.72 -27.49 5.53
CA LYS A 53 -11.03 -26.31 6.07
C LYS A 53 -11.75 -25.69 7.27
N MET A 54 -10.95 -25.23 8.23
CA MET A 54 -11.35 -24.36 9.33
C MET A 54 -10.86 -22.93 9.06
N LEU A 55 -11.70 -21.94 9.35
CA LEU A 55 -11.30 -20.54 9.45
C LEU A 55 -10.94 -20.22 10.90
N GLN A 56 -9.74 -19.69 11.11
CA GLN A 56 -9.23 -19.25 12.40
C GLN A 56 -9.07 -17.74 12.40
N LEU A 57 -9.78 -17.05 13.29
CA LEU A 57 -9.59 -15.63 13.54
C LEU A 57 -8.75 -15.46 14.80
N ILE A 58 -7.66 -14.71 14.73
CA ILE A 58 -6.71 -14.50 15.84
C ILE A 58 -6.67 -13.01 16.16
N SER A 59 -6.85 -12.65 17.42
CA SER A 59 -6.71 -11.28 17.90
C SER A 59 -5.32 -11.02 18.47
N TRP A 60 -4.74 -9.91 18.04
CA TRP A 60 -3.39 -9.48 18.33
C TRP A 60 -3.43 -8.07 18.92
N LYS A 61 -2.73 -7.85 20.03
CA LYS A 61 -2.60 -6.52 20.65
C LYS A 61 -1.25 -5.93 20.31
N CYS A 62 -1.24 -4.71 19.75
CA CYS A 62 -0.01 -3.99 19.49
C CYS A 62 0.68 -3.57 20.79
N THR A 63 2.00 -3.71 20.87
CA THR A 63 2.80 -3.29 22.02
C THR A 63 3.07 -1.78 22.06
N ASN A 64 2.87 -1.06 20.95
CA ASN A 64 3.08 0.38 20.87
C ASN A 64 1.78 1.17 21.14
N CYS A 65 0.74 0.94 20.34
CA CYS A 65 -0.51 1.70 20.46
C CYS A 65 -1.61 1.01 21.27
N PHE A 66 -1.35 -0.21 21.78
CA PHE A 66 -2.26 -1.02 22.60
C PHE A 66 -3.62 -1.38 21.98
N ARG A 67 -3.85 -1.05 20.70
CA ARG A 67 -5.05 -1.44 19.95
C ARG A 67 -4.96 -2.87 19.47
N ILE A 68 -6.13 -3.50 19.35
CA ILE A 68 -6.29 -4.87 18.85
C ILE A 68 -6.49 -4.84 17.33
N TYR A 69 -5.82 -5.74 16.62
CA TYR A 69 -6.11 -6.08 15.24
C TYR A 69 -6.34 -7.59 15.12
N ILE A 70 -7.00 -8.03 14.06
CA ILE A 70 -7.42 -9.42 13.84
C ILE A 70 -6.75 -9.92 12.56
N THR A 71 -6.22 -11.14 12.56
CA THR A 71 -5.88 -11.86 11.33
C THR A 71 -6.78 -13.08 11.18
N GLY A 72 -7.13 -13.41 9.94
CA GLY A 72 -7.86 -14.63 9.60
C GLY A 72 -6.99 -15.58 8.79
N HIS A 73 -7.08 -16.87 9.11
CA HIS A 73 -6.33 -17.93 8.46
C HIS A 73 -7.20 -19.14 8.16
N THR A 74 -7.09 -19.71 6.97
CA THR A 74 -7.62 -21.04 6.65
C THR A 74 -6.58 -22.10 7.01
N ARG A 75 -7.05 -23.24 7.53
CA ARG A 75 -6.22 -24.42 7.77
C ARG A 75 -7.00 -25.69 7.48
N SER A 76 -6.29 -26.76 7.12
CA SER A 76 -6.89 -28.07 6.95
C SER A 76 -7.53 -28.57 8.26
N THR A 77 -8.60 -29.35 8.15
CA THR A 77 -9.15 -30.13 9.26
C THR A 77 -8.25 -31.32 9.62
N SER A 78 -7.35 -31.73 8.71
CA SER A 78 -6.36 -32.78 9.00
C SER A 78 -5.25 -32.26 9.90
N TYR A 79 -4.97 -32.99 10.99
CA TYR A 79 -3.89 -32.67 11.94
C TYR A 79 -2.47 -32.84 11.35
N SER A 80 -2.34 -33.50 10.20
CA SER A 80 -1.05 -33.67 9.52
C SER A 80 -0.54 -32.41 8.85
N ASP A 81 -1.44 -31.49 8.52
CA ASP A 81 -1.12 -30.25 7.82
C ASP A 81 -0.82 -29.14 8.85
N LYS A 82 0.41 -28.63 8.81
CA LYS A 82 0.90 -27.61 9.73
C LYS A 82 0.94 -26.22 9.11
N GLU A 83 0.38 -26.07 7.92
CA GLU A 83 0.36 -24.79 7.23
C GLU A 83 -0.97 -24.06 7.45
N SER A 84 -0.87 -22.74 7.58
CA SER A 84 -2.03 -21.86 7.58
C SER A 84 -1.93 -20.91 6.39
N GLU A 85 -3.06 -20.73 5.71
CA GLU A 85 -3.20 -19.81 4.59
C GLU A 85 -3.81 -18.51 5.12
N PHE A 86 -3.16 -17.38 4.85
CA PHE A 86 -3.68 -16.08 5.27
C PHE A 86 -4.90 -15.70 4.44
N VAL A 87 -5.95 -15.22 5.10
CA VAL A 87 -7.22 -14.84 4.48
C VAL A 87 -7.47 -13.35 4.59
N LEU A 88 -7.34 -12.78 5.79
CA LEU A 88 -7.73 -11.39 6.04
C LEU A 88 -6.97 -10.77 7.21
N ILE A 89 -7.03 -9.44 7.26
CA ILE A 89 -6.62 -8.65 8.41
C ILE A 89 -7.61 -7.51 8.65
N TYR A 90 -7.88 -7.20 9.92
CA TYR A 90 -8.70 -6.06 10.32
C TYR A 90 -8.06 -5.25 11.46
N PRO A 91 -7.96 -3.92 11.37
CA PRO A 91 -8.25 -3.14 10.17
C PRO A 91 -7.27 -3.51 9.04
N SER A 92 -7.61 -3.13 7.81
CA SER A 92 -6.65 -3.20 6.71
C SER A 92 -5.37 -2.45 7.10
N ILE A 93 -4.23 -2.90 6.57
CA ILE A 93 -2.93 -2.28 6.85
C ILE A 93 -3.01 -0.80 6.48
N LYS A 94 -2.65 0.07 7.43
CA LYS A 94 -2.66 1.52 7.24
C LYS A 94 -1.88 1.91 5.98
N ASN A 95 -2.49 2.79 5.21
CA ASN A 95 -1.94 3.35 3.98
C ASN A 95 -0.66 4.16 4.27
N LYS A 96 0.17 4.37 3.24
CA LYS A 96 1.33 5.28 3.26
C LYS A 96 0.89 6.62 3.89
N GLU A 97 1.62 7.09 4.89
CA GLU A 97 1.46 8.45 5.42
C GLU A 97 2.28 9.40 4.54
N PHE A 98 1.69 10.54 4.20
CA PHE A 98 2.33 11.58 3.38
C PHE A 98 2.67 12.79 4.25
N SER A 99 3.64 13.58 3.81
CA SER A 99 4.03 14.83 4.48
C SER A 99 2.86 15.83 4.52
N ASN A 100 2.93 16.79 5.43
CA ASN A 100 1.94 17.88 5.47
C ASN A 100 1.92 18.65 4.15
N TYR A 101 3.06 18.86 3.49
CA TYR A 101 3.14 19.49 2.17
C TYR A 101 2.27 18.77 1.13
N ILE A 102 2.35 17.44 1.06
CA ILE A 102 1.55 16.66 0.12
C ILE A 102 0.07 16.63 0.52
N ASN A 103 -0.22 16.49 1.82
CA ASN A 103 -1.59 16.50 2.34
C ASN A 103 -2.31 17.83 2.01
N ASP A 104 -1.61 18.96 2.18
CA ASP A 104 -2.15 20.30 1.92
C ASP A 104 -2.23 20.58 0.41
N LEU A 105 -1.22 20.14 -0.35
CA LEU A 105 -1.18 20.31 -1.80
C LEU A 105 -2.32 19.54 -2.49
N SER A 106 -2.52 18.27 -2.18
CA SER A 106 -3.44 17.41 -2.95
C SER A 106 -4.26 16.44 -2.07
N PRO A 107 -5.30 16.93 -1.36
CA PRO A 107 -6.17 16.06 -0.56
C PRO A 107 -6.83 14.93 -1.38
N ARG A 108 -7.21 15.22 -2.63
CA ARG A 108 -7.84 14.22 -3.52
C ARG A 108 -6.88 13.09 -3.90
N PHE A 109 -5.59 13.40 -4.10
CA PHE A 109 -4.57 12.37 -4.28
C PHE A 109 -4.54 11.40 -3.10
N ILE A 110 -4.61 11.92 -1.86
CA ILE A 110 -4.60 11.10 -0.64
C ILE A 110 -5.75 10.11 -0.66
N ASP A 111 -6.96 10.54 -1.01
CA ASP A 111 -8.14 9.66 -0.99
C ASP A 111 -8.09 8.58 -2.07
N ILE A 112 -7.74 8.93 -3.30
CA ILE A 112 -7.58 7.94 -4.38
C ILE A 112 -6.42 6.98 -4.08
N TYR A 113 -5.33 7.45 -3.47
CA TYR A 113 -4.23 6.58 -3.05
C TYR A 113 -4.69 5.59 -1.97
N LYS A 114 -5.54 6.01 -1.02
CA LYS A 114 -6.12 5.11 -0.01
C LYS A 114 -6.98 4.02 -0.66
N GLU A 115 -7.80 4.37 -1.66
CA GLU A 115 -8.62 3.41 -2.41
C GLU A 115 -7.77 2.43 -3.23
N ALA A 116 -6.69 2.92 -3.84
CA ALA A 116 -5.73 2.10 -4.57
C ALA A 116 -5.05 1.07 -3.65
N SER A 117 -4.56 1.53 -2.50
CA SER A 117 -3.94 0.70 -1.48
C SER A 117 -4.93 -0.29 -0.87
N TYR A 118 -6.18 0.11 -0.64
CA TYR A 118 -7.23 -0.81 -0.22
C TYR A 118 -7.46 -1.93 -1.26
N SER A 119 -7.55 -1.58 -2.54
CA SER A 119 -7.72 -2.54 -3.63
C SER A 119 -6.53 -3.52 -3.71
N GLU A 120 -5.30 -3.02 -3.58
CA GLU A 120 -4.07 -3.84 -3.56
C GLU A 120 -4.08 -4.84 -2.39
N ASN A 121 -4.45 -4.36 -1.21
CA ASN A 121 -4.51 -5.16 0.01
C ASN A 121 -5.55 -6.27 -0.07
N ASN A 122 -6.58 -6.14 -0.92
CA ASN A 122 -7.58 -7.17 -1.18
C ASN A 122 -7.26 -8.04 -2.41
N GLY A 123 -6.07 -7.87 -3.01
CA GLY A 123 -5.63 -8.68 -4.16
C GLY A 123 -6.22 -8.24 -5.50
N HIS A 124 -6.87 -7.08 -5.57
CA HIS A 124 -7.45 -6.53 -6.81
C HIS A 124 -6.41 -5.68 -7.55
N LEU A 125 -5.36 -6.31 -8.07
CA LEU A 125 -4.19 -5.62 -8.63
C LEU A 125 -4.50 -4.72 -9.83
N THR A 126 -5.40 -5.14 -10.73
CA THR A 126 -5.82 -4.30 -11.88
C THR A 126 -6.47 -3.00 -11.42
N SER A 127 -7.46 -3.09 -10.52
CA SER A 127 -8.14 -1.91 -9.96
C SER A 127 -7.17 -1.03 -9.17
N ALA A 128 -6.27 -1.65 -8.41
CA ALA A 128 -5.23 -0.92 -7.67
C ALA A 128 -4.30 -0.16 -8.62
N GLY A 129 -3.87 -0.76 -9.73
CA GLY A 129 -2.98 -0.12 -10.70
C GLY A 129 -3.62 1.09 -11.38
N ILE A 130 -4.89 0.96 -11.79
CA ILE A 130 -5.67 2.06 -12.35
C ILE A 130 -5.79 3.21 -11.33
N ALA A 131 -6.15 2.89 -10.08
CA ALA A 131 -6.32 3.90 -9.04
C ALA A 131 -4.97 4.57 -8.66
N TYR A 132 -3.87 3.82 -8.59
CA TYR A 132 -2.55 4.40 -8.33
C TYR A 132 -2.08 5.34 -9.44
N ARG A 133 -2.32 4.97 -10.71
CA ARG A 133 -2.01 5.84 -11.85
C ARG A 133 -2.81 7.14 -11.78
N LEU A 134 -4.11 7.04 -11.48
CA LEU A 134 -4.98 8.21 -11.31
C LEU A 134 -4.52 9.09 -10.15
N ALA A 135 -4.15 8.49 -9.01
CA ALA A 135 -3.61 9.22 -7.87
C ALA A 135 -2.38 10.03 -8.29
N LEU A 136 -1.41 9.40 -8.95
CA LEU A 136 -0.20 10.10 -9.41
C LEU A 136 -0.52 11.25 -10.37
N GLU A 137 -1.45 11.04 -11.30
CA GLU A 137 -1.88 12.10 -12.22
C GLU A 137 -2.50 13.29 -11.50
N ILE A 138 -3.34 13.05 -10.50
CA ILE A 138 -3.91 14.10 -9.66
C ILE A 138 -2.80 14.88 -8.94
N LEU A 139 -1.85 14.17 -8.31
CA LEU A 139 -0.77 14.80 -7.55
C LEU A 139 0.08 15.72 -8.43
N ILE A 140 0.50 15.25 -9.60
CA ILE A 140 1.38 16.03 -10.49
C ILE A 140 0.65 17.23 -11.07
N LYS A 141 -0.64 17.08 -11.41
CA LYS A 141 -1.46 18.20 -11.90
C LYS A 141 -1.71 19.23 -10.80
N ASP A 142 -2.01 18.81 -9.59
CA ASP A 142 -2.18 19.71 -8.44
C ASP A 142 -0.87 20.44 -8.12
N TYR A 143 0.27 19.75 -8.19
CA TYR A 143 1.60 20.34 -8.08
C TYR A 143 1.83 21.42 -9.16
N ALA A 144 1.54 21.12 -10.42
CA ALA A 144 1.72 22.08 -11.51
C ALA A 144 0.86 23.34 -11.32
N ILE A 145 -0.39 23.19 -10.90
CA ILE A 145 -1.32 24.31 -10.71
C ILE A 145 -0.93 25.15 -9.49
N LYS A 146 -0.72 24.50 -8.34
CA LYS A 146 -0.60 25.20 -7.05
C LYS A 146 0.82 25.65 -6.74
N GLU A 147 1.82 24.90 -7.17
CA GLU A 147 3.23 25.21 -6.88
C GLU A 147 3.92 25.91 -8.05
N LEU A 148 3.68 25.44 -9.28
CA LEU A 148 4.30 26.02 -10.49
C LEU A 148 3.46 27.11 -11.16
N ASN A 149 2.29 27.45 -10.61
CA ASN A 149 1.36 28.46 -11.13
C ASN A 149 1.00 28.25 -12.61
N LYS A 150 0.83 26.99 -13.03
CA LYS A 150 0.40 26.64 -14.39
C LYS A 150 -1.10 26.81 -14.56
N ASP A 151 -1.51 27.09 -15.78
CA ASP A 151 -2.93 27.27 -16.11
C ASP A 151 -3.72 25.96 -15.91
N PRO A 152 -4.81 25.98 -15.10
CA PRO A 152 -5.60 24.77 -14.84
C PRO A 152 -6.20 24.12 -16.09
N GLU A 153 -6.64 24.90 -17.09
CA GLU A 153 -7.23 24.36 -18.32
C GLU A 153 -6.17 23.68 -19.18
N GLU A 154 -4.98 24.27 -19.26
CA GLU A 154 -3.82 23.66 -19.92
C GLU A 154 -3.42 22.35 -19.23
N VAL A 155 -3.31 22.36 -17.90
CA VAL A 155 -2.88 21.20 -17.11
C VAL A 155 -3.89 20.05 -17.18
N ALA A 156 -5.18 20.35 -17.11
CA ALA A 156 -6.25 19.34 -17.08
C ALA A 156 -6.21 18.40 -18.30
N ASN A 157 -5.90 18.96 -19.47
CA ASN A 157 -5.90 18.23 -20.75
C ASN A 157 -4.62 17.42 -21.00
N LYS A 158 -3.57 17.60 -20.20
CA LYS A 158 -2.31 16.85 -20.39
C LYS A 158 -2.46 15.42 -19.88
N LYS A 159 -1.95 14.47 -20.68
CA LYS A 159 -1.77 13.08 -20.27
C LYS A 159 -0.65 13.01 -19.22
N LEU A 160 -0.75 12.06 -18.28
CA LEU A 160 0.23 11.86 -17.20
C LEU A 160 1.69 11.92 -17.66
N TYR A 161 2.07 11.21 -18.73
CA TYR A 161 3.47 11.19 -19.19
C TYR A 161 3.98 12.57 -19.61
N LYS A 162 3.13 13.41 -20.24
CA LYS A 162 3.46 14.80 -20.59
C LYS A 162 3.53 15.68 -19.36
N ALA A 163 2.61 15.50 -18.41
CA ALA A 163 2.63 16.23 -17.16
C ALA A 163 3.92 15.93 -16.38
N ILE A 164 4.39 14.68 -16.34
CA ILE A 164 5.68 14.30 -15.75
C ILE A 164 6.84 14.98 -16.47
N GLU A 165 6.91 14.84 -17.81
CA GLU A 165 7.99 15.39 -18.63
C GLU A 165 8.15 16.90 -18.45
N GLU A 166 7.04 17.62 -18.33
CA GLU A 166 7.01 19.07 -18.31
C GLU A 166 7.14 19.68 -16.91
N TYR A 167 6.51 19.07 -15.91
CA TYR A 167 6.43 19.64 -14.56
C TYR A 167 7.44 19.06 -13.58
N LEU A 168 8.09 17.95 -13.93
CA LEU A 168 9.19 17.35 -13.15
C LEU A 168 10.45 17.23 -14.03
N PRO A 169 10.99 18.34 -14.59
CA PRO A 169 12.10 18.29 -15.52
C PRO A 169 13.38 17.87 -14.82
N ASN A 170 13.83 16.64 -15.08
CA ASN A 170 15.19 16.16 -14.85
C ASN A 170 15.45 15.00 -15.81
N THR A 171 16.61 15.01 -16.46
CA THR A 171 16.94 14.20 -17.66
C THR A 171 16.87 12.69 -17.42
N ASP A 172 17.01 12.23 -16.17
CA ASP A 172 16.97 10.81 -15.82
C ASP A 172 15.55 10.25 -15.67
N PHE A 173 14.53 11.12 -15.50
CA PHE A 173 13.15 10.68 -15.26
C PHE A 173 12.32 10.47 -16.53
N GLN A 174 12.82 10.87 -17.70
CA GLN A 174 12.14 10.53 -18.97
C GLN A 174 12.07 9.01 -19.18
N LYS A 175 13.14 8.29 -18.83
CA LYS A 175 13.18 6.81 -18.85
C LYS A 175 12.19 6.19 -17.87
N VAL A 176 11.98 6.84 -16.73
CA VAL A 176 11.06 6.42 -15.65
C VAL A 176 9.60 6.70 -16.05
N ALA A 177 9.35 7.85 -16.70
CA ALA A 177 8.06 8.20 -17.28
C ALA A 177 7.67 7.26 -18.44
N ASP A 178 8.66 6.78 -19.21
CA ASP A 178 8.47 5.76 -20.23
C ASP A 178 8.00 4.43 -19.64
N VAL A 179 8.50 4.02 -18.47
CA VAL A 179 7.99 2.82 -17.77
C VAL A 179 6.51 2.99 -17.42
N ILE A 180 6.11 4.17 -16.90
CA ILE A 180 4.71 4.47 -16.64
C ILE A 180 3.88 4.52 -17.93
N ARG A 181 4.42 5.05 -19.02
CA ARG A 181 3.72 5.12 -20.30
C ARG A 181 3.48 3.72 -20.90
N LEU A 182 4.51 2.88 -20.87
CA LEU A 182 4.50 1.54 -21.45
C LEU A 182 3.68 0.59 -20.57
N LYS A 183 4.04 0.42 -19.29
CA LYS A 183 3.33 -0.50 -18.39
C LYS A 183 1.99 0.05 -17.90
N GLY A 184 1.86 1.38 -17.75
CA GLY A 184 0.65 2.04 -17.28
C GLY A 184 -0.54 1.97 -18.23
N ASN A 185 -0.32 1.90 -19.55
CA ASN A 185 -1.42 1.79 -20.52
C ASN A 185 -1.93 0.35 -20.67
N ASP A 186 -1.09 -0.65 -20.41
CA ASP A 186 -1.46 -2.06 -20.51
C ASP A 186 -2.45 -2.52 -19.42
N TYR A 187 -2.67 -1.73 -18.36
CA TYR A 187 -3.75 -1.97 -17.37
C TYR A 187 -5.18 -1.91 -17.95
N THR A 188 -5.33 -1.40 -19.18
CA THR A 188 -6.62 -1.37 -19.90
C THR A 188 -6.77 -2.47 -20.94
N HIS A 189 -5.70 -3.21 -21.24
CA HIS A 189 -5.74 -4.30 -22.20
C HIS A 189 -6.11 -5.62 -21.49
N PHE A 190 -7.34 -6.06 -21.77
CA PHE A 190 -8.06 -7.23 -21.24
C PHE A 190 -7.32 -8.59 -21.28
N LYS A 191 -6.09 -8.68 -21.84
CA LYS A 191 -5.51 -9.95 -22.28
C LYS A 191 -4.42 -10.56 -21.38
N GLU A 192 -3.81 -9.83 -20.46
CA GLU A 192 -2.74 -10.40 -19.61
C GLU A 192 -3.01 -10.14 -18.13
N LYS A 193 -3.04 -11.22 -17.33
CA LYS A 193 -3.01 -11.11 -15.87
C LYS A 193 -1.64 -10.57 -15.49
N PHE A 194 -1.60 -9.37 -14.92
CA PHE A 194 -0.38 -8.88 -14.27
C PHE A 194 0.09 -9.89 -13.23
N ASP A 195 1.35 -10.30 -13.33
CA ASP A 195 1.98 -10.95 -12.21
C ASP A 195 2.27 -9.91 -11.11
N GLN A 196 2.54 -10.41 -9.91
CA GLN A 196 2.78 -9.57 -8.75
C GLN A 196 4.07 -8.74 -8.89
N VAL A 197 5.06 -9.23 -9.64
CA VAL A 197 6.37 -8.60 -9.81
C VAL A 197 6.25 -7.33 -10.64
N ASP A 198 5.47 -7.37 -11.71
CA ASP A 198 5.21 -6.21 -12.56
C ASP A 198 4.43 -5.11 -11.84
N PHE A 199 3.48 -5.49 -10.97
CA PHE A 199 2.74 -4.53 -10.16
C PHE A 199 3.63 -3.85 -9.11
N GLU A 200 4.45 -4.63 -8.39
CA GLU A 200 5.39 -4.11 -7.38
C GLU A 200 6.39 -3.14 -8.03
N THR A 201 6.94 -3.52 -9.19
CA THR A 201 7.84 -2.65 -9.97
C THR A 201 7.19 -1.32 -10.34
N MET A 202 5.96 -1.33 -10.85
CA MET A 202 5.26 -0.08 -11.18
C MET A 202 5.06 0.79 -9.94
N LYS A 203 4.66 0.20 -8.82
CA LYS A 203 4.42 0.93 -7.57
C LYS A 203 5.69 1.63 -7.08
N ASP A 204 6.86 1.01 -7.24
CA ASP A 204 8.14 1.66 -6.95
C ASP A 204 8.34 2.91 -7.81
N TYR A 205 8.07 2.83 -9.12
CA TYR A 205 8.14 3.98 -10.01
C TYR A 205 7.15 5.10 -9.62
N PHE A 206 5.93 4.76 -9.22
CA PHE A 206 4.99 5.76 -8.71
C PHE A 206 5.49 6.43 -7.43
N ASN A 207 6.08 5.67 -6.51
CA ASN A 207 6.66 6.22 -5.30
C ASN A 207 7.79 7.21 -5.59
N ILE A 208 8.65 6.94 -6.58
CA ILE A 208 9.71 7.87 -7.00
C ILE A 208 9.10 9.25 -7.34
N PHE A 209 8.04 9.29 -8.16
CA PHE A 209 7.42 10.57 -8.53
C PHE A 209 6.72 11.28 -7.37
N ILE A 210 6.06 10.53 -6.49
CA ILE A 210 5.45 11.11 -5.29
C ILE A 210 6.52 11.75 -4.40
N ASP A 211 7.61 11.03 -4.17
CA ASP A 211 8.70 11.49 -3.32
C ASP A 211 9.43 12.68 -3.95
N LEU A 212 9.55 12.74 -5.28
CA LEU A 212 10.08 13.91 -6.00
C LEU A 212 9.22 15.17 -5.80
N VAL A 213 7.90 15.05 -5.93
CA VAL A 213 7.00 16.17 -5.66
C VAL A 213 7.17 16.66 -4.23
N ASP A 214 7.24 15.74 -3.25
CA ASP A 214 7.44 16.10 -1.84
C ASP A 214 8.78 16.81 -1.59
N VAL A 215 9.86 16.32 -2.21
CA VAL A 215 11.18 16.98 -2.16
C VAL A 215 11.11 18.38 -2.73
N GLN A 216 10.46 18.56 -3.89
CA GLN A 216 10.38 19.86 -4.53
C GLN A 216 9.55 20.86 -3.73
N LEU A 217 8.43 20.42 -3.14
CA LEU A 217 7.63 21.25 -2.22
C LEU A 217 8.46 21.71 -1.02
N LYS A 218 9.26 20.81 -0.43
CA LYS A 218 10.14 21.14 0.71
C LYS A 218 11.25 22.12 0.33
N ILE A 219 11.82 21.97 -0.87
CA ILE A 219 12.85 22.90 -1.39
C ILE A 219 12.26 24.29 -1.60
N ASN A 220 11.05 24.38 -2.16
CA ASN A 220 10.39 25.65 -2.45
C ASN A 220 9.83 26.34 -1.20
N ASN A 221 9.48 25.56 -0.17
CA ASN A 221 8.86 26.05 1.06
C ASN A 221 9.73 25.71 2.29
N PRO A 222 10.98 26.21 2.37
CA PRO A 222 11.88 25.90 3.46
C PRO A 222 11.34 26.47 4.78
N PRO A 223 11.49 25.75 5.91
CA PRO A 223 10.97 26.19 7.21
C PRO A 223 11.71 27.39 7.81
N ILE A 224 12.73 27.92 7.13
CA ILE A 224 13.49 29.08 7.58
C ILE A 224 13.00 30.28 6.76
N GLY A 225 12.12 31.09 7.35
CA GLY A 225 11.75 32.39 6.81
C GLY A 225 13.01 33.22 6.57
N ASN A 226 13.06 33.92 5.43
CA ASN A 226 14.15 34.82 5.05
C ASN A 226 14.61 35.63 6.27
N ARG A 227 15.77 35.30 6.83
CA ARG A 227 16.49 36.19 7.72
C ARG A 227 16.98 37.33 6.83
N GLN A 228 16.15 38.38 6.71
CA GLN A 228 16.59 39.69 6.26
C GLN A 228 17.64 40.23 7.21
#